data_AF-A0A1V5BA71-F1
#
_entry.id   AF-A0A1V5BA71-F1
#
_cell.length_a   1.000
_cell.length_b   1.000
_cell.length_c   1.000
_cell.angle_alpha   90.00
_cell.angle_beta   90.00
_cell.angle_gamma   90.00
#
_symmetry.space_group_name_H-M   'P 1'
#
loop_
_entity.id
_entity.type
_entity.pdbx_description
1 polymer ?
#
loop_
_entity_poly.entity_id
_entity_poly.type
_entity_poly.pdbx_seq_one_letter_code
_entity_poly.pdbx_strand_id
1 'polypeptide(L)'
;MSKDRLDRRDHLKLQKEAEELQAGRVKNSERLRWEMFLRNFGPEGDFDHLGETLRNEEEEAAFAHREMLQHILKHYNENGTADYESMSFEEKAFAHLFDELSMVIEDYELFDMDIDYWRFKLNIDLPHFHELISRIDEHLGSSDWREICYLQETQDYLIGSFLENWETKRADALQRRAKDPDFEYKPWMDRPDNHIVGKAP
;
A
#
# COMPACT_ATOMS: atom_id res chain seq x y z
N MET A 1 23.90 -12.41 42.76
CA MET A 1 24.07 -12.77 41.33
C MET A 1 24.87 -11.66 40.67
N SER A 2 25.89 -11.95 39.86
CA SER A 2 26.72 -10.88 39.27
C SER A 2 26.02 -10.20 38.10
N LYS A 3 26.27 -8.90 37.94
CA LYS A 3 25.75 -8.02 36.88
C LYS A 3 25.99 -8.61 35.48
N ASP A 4 27.17 -9.19 35.25
CA ASP A 4 27.53 -9.88 34.00
C ASP A 4 26.61 -11.06 33.60
N ARG A 5 25.94 -11.72 34.56
CA ARG A 5 24.98 -12.79 34.24
C ARG A 5 23.59 -12.25 33.91
N LEU A 6 23.23 -11.07 34.41
CA LEU A 6 22.01 -10.35 34.01
C LEU A 6 22.18 -9.79 32.60
N ASP A 7 23.29 -9.10 32.33
CA ASP A 7 23.58 -8.50 31.01
C ASP A 7 23.62 -9.55 29.88
N ARG A 8 24.14 -10.76 30.13
CA ARG A 8 24.08 -11.87 29.15
C ARG A 8 22.69 -12.44 28.93
N ARG A 9 21.87 -12.51 29.97
CA ARG A 9 20.49 -13.03 29.86
C ARG A 9 19.61 -12.05 29.10
N ASP A 10 19.79 -10.76 29.35
CA ASP A 10 19.09 -9.68 28.66
C ASP A 10 19.54 -9.63 27.18
N HIS A 11 20.83 -9.82 26.90
CA HIS A 11 21.33 -9.91 25.54
C HIS A 11 20.78 -11.13 24.77
N LEU A 12 20.76 -12.31 25.38
CA LEU A 12 20.17 -13.52 24.77
C LEU A 12 18.66 -13.37 24.51
N LYS A 13 17.95 -12.65 25.38
CA LYS A 13 16.53 -12.35 25.21
C LYS A 13 16.32 -11.44 24.00
N LEU A 14 17.07 -10.35 23.90
CA LEU A 14 17.00 -9.42 22.77
C LEU A 14 17.36 -10.10 21.45
N GLN A 15 18.38 -10.96 21.45
CA GLN A 15 18.75 -11.73 20.26
C GLN A 15 17.62 -12.65 19.81
N LYS A 16 17.00 -13.37 20.75
CA LYS A 16 15.88 -14.25 20.43
C LYS A 16 14.67 -13.49 19.91
N GLU A 17 14.35 -12.35 20.51
CA GLU A 17 13.29 -11.45 20.04
C GLU A 17 13.57 -10.95 18.62
N ALA A 18 14.81 -10.57 18.31
CA ALA A 18 15.21 -10.17 16.96
C ALA A 18 15.13 -11.31 15.93
N GLU A 19 15.52 -12.53 16.32
CA GLU A 19 15.40 -13.72 15.46
C GLU A 19 13.93 -14.08 15.19
N GLU A 20 13.06 -13.99 16.21
CA GLU A 20 11.61 -14.22 16.07
C GLU A 20 10.97 -13.16 15.17
N LEU A 21 11.35 -11.88 15.32
CA LEU A 21 10.89 -10.79 14.45
C LEU A 21 11.35 -10.99 13.01
N GLN A 22 12.62 -11.34 12.79
CA GLN A 22 13.14 -11.58 11.44
C GLN A 22 12.46 -12.78 10.77
N ALA A 23 12.23 -13.87 11.50
CA ALA A 23 11.48 -15.02 10.99
C ALA A 23 10.03 -14.66 10.67
N GLY A 24 9.42 -13.77 11.46
CA GLY A 24 8.10 -13.19 11.19
C GLY A 24 8.08 -12.42 9.87
N ARG A 25 9.04 -11.51 9.65
CA ARG A 25 9.17 -10.75 8.40
C ARG A 25 9.33 -11.64 7.19
N VAL A 26 10.24 -12.61 7.25
CA VAL A 26 10.47 -13.60 6.18
C VAL A 26 9.18 -14.30 5.76
N LYS A 27 8.34 -14.65 6.74
CA LYS A 27 7.10 -15.37 6.49
C LYS A 27 5.99 -14.47 5.95
N ASN A 28 5.94 -13.21 6.38
CA ASN A 28 4.79 -12.35 6.18
C ASN A 28 4.96 -11.29 5.08
N SER A 29 6.20 -10.92 4.71
CA SER A 29 6.45 -9.78 3.83
C SER A 29 5.72 -9.89 2.48
N GLU A 30 5.76 -11.07 1.84
CA GLU A 30 5.09 -11.30 0.56
C GLU A 30 3.56 -11.23 0.69
N ARG A 31 2.99 -11.87 1.72
CA ARG A 31 1.55 -11.78 2.04
C ARG A 31 1.13 -10.33 2.27
N LEU A 32 1.88 -9.58 3.07
CA LEU A 32 1.57 -8.19 3.41
C LEU A 32 1.66 -7.28 2.18
N ARG A 33 2.69 -7.46 1.35
CA ARG A 33 2.84 -6.77 0.08
C ARG A 33 1.67 -7.09 -0.85
N TRP A 34 1.25 -8.35 -0.93
CA TRP A 34 0.09 -8.77 -1.72
C TRP A 34 -1.22 -8.16 -1.20
N GLU A 35 -1.44 -8.15 0.11
CA GLU A 35 -2.62 -7.53 0.72
C GLU A 35 -2.67 -6.01 0.47
N MET A 36 -1.54 -5.30 0.53
CA MET A 36 -1.45 -3.89 0.14
C MET A 36 -1.78 -3.69 -1.34
N PHE A 37 -1.23 -4.56 -2.20
CA PHE A 37 -1.48 -4.50 -3.64
C PHE A 37 -2.97 -4.67 -3.95
N LEU A 38 -3.64 -5.64 -3.31
CA LEU A 38 -5.08 -5.85 -3.49
C LEU A 38 -5.96 -4.71 -2.96
N ARG A 39 -5.54 -3.97 -1.94
CA ARG A 39 -6.28 -2.78 -1.49
C ARG A 39 -6.30 -1.66 -2.54
N ASN A 40 -5.23 -1.55 -3.32
CA ASN A 40 -5.05 -0.48 -4.30
C ASN A 40 -5.43 -0.88 -5.73
N PHE A 41 -5.26 -2.15 -6.10
CA PHE A 41 -5.47 -2.67 -7.45
C PHE A 41 -6.48 -3.82 -7.52
N GLY A 42 -7.00 -4.26 -6.37
CA GLY A 42 -8.02 -5.31 -6.28
C GLY A 42 -9.44 -4.79 -6.54
N PRO A 43 -10.46 -5.66 -6.38
CA PRO A 43 -11.86 -5.34 -6.68
C PRO A 43 -12.51 -4.37 -5.68
N GLU A 44 -11.83 -4.10 -4.56
CA GLU A 44 -12.16 -3.06 -3.57
C GLU A 44 -11.38 -1.76 -3.78
N GLY A 45 -10.43 -1.73 -4.73
CA GLY A 45 -9.78 -0.51 -5.16
C GLY A 45 -10.83 0.49 -5.65
N ASP A 46 -10.51 1.78 -5.49
CA ASP A 46 -11.39 2.88 -5.83
C ASP A 46 -11.73 2.79 -7.34
N PHE A 47 -12.88 2.22 -7.68
CA PHE A 47 -13.52 2.36 -8.99
C PHE A 47 -14.64 3.42 -8.89
N ASP A 48 -14.80 4.06 -7.73
CA ASP A 48 -15.94 4.94 -7.42
C ASP A 48 -15.82 6.30 -8.13
N HIS A 49 -14.61 6.70 -8.53
CA HIS A 49 -14.38 7.90 -9.35
C HIS A 49 -14.78 7.75 -10.83
N LEU A 50 -15.20 6.56 -11.26
CA LEU A 50 -15.79 6.36 -12.60
C LEU A 50 -17.22 6.93 -12.70
N GLY A 51 -17.82 7.37 -11.59
CA GLY A 51 -19.24 7.69 -11.47
C GLY A 51 -19.75 9.04 -11.97
N GLU A 52 -18.90 9.96 -12.48
CA GLU A 52 -19.39 11.31 -12.82
C GLU A 52 -19.28 11.74 -14.30
N THR A 53 -18.52 11.05 -15.17
CA THR A 53 -18.35 11.50 -16.57
C THR A 53 -18.15 10.42 -17.63
N LEU A 54 -18.31 9.13 -17.33
CA LEU A 54 -17.97 8.10 -18.32
C LEU A 54 -19.10 7.84 -19.31
N ARG A 55 -18.68 7.61 -20.56
CA ARG A 55 -19.55 7.15 -21.64
C ARG A 55 -19.76 5.65 -21.46
N ASN A 56 -20.96 5.14 -21.77
CA ASN A 56 -21.37 3.75 -21.50
C ASN A 56 -20.30 2.67 -21.79
N GLU A 57 -19.46 2.83 -22.83
CA GLU A 57 -18.41 1.87 -23.19
C GLU A 57 -17.25 1.80 -22.16
N GLU A 58 -16.86 2.91 -21.54
CA GLU A 58 -15.81 2.95 -20.51
C GLU A 58 -16.30 2.33 -19.20
N GLU A 59 -17.57 2.54 -18.85
CA GLU A 59 -18.22 1.90 -17.70
C GLU A 59 -18.36 0.39 -17.90
N GLU A 60 -18.78 -0.04 -19.10
CA GLU A 60 -18.84 -1.46 -19.47
C GLU A 60 -17.45 -2.12 -19.40
N ALA A 61 -16.41 -1.45 -19.88
CA ALA A 61 -15.03 -1.95 -19.80
C ALA A 61 -14.54 -2.06 -18.35
N ALA A 62 -14.82 -1.07 -17.50
CA ALA A 62 -14.47 -1.10 -16.09
C ALA A 62 -15.20 -2.21 -15.33
N PHE A 63 -16.48 -2.42 -15.64
CA PHE A 63 -17.26 -3.52 -15.07
C PHE A 63 -16.69 -4.88 -15.49
N ALA A 64 -16.43 -5.08 -16.78
CA ALA A 64 -15.82 -6.31 -17.30
C ALA A 64 -14.43 -6.58 -16.71
N HIS A 65 -13.61 -5.53 -16.55
CA HIS A 65 -12.32 -5.61 -15.86
C HIS A 65 -12.48 -6.09 -14.41
N ARG A 66 -13.41 -5.48 -13.67
CA ARG A 66 -13.69 -5.85 -12.26
C ARG A 66 -14.17 -7.29 -12.14
N GLU A 67 -15.06 -7.73 -13.02
CA GLU A 67 -15.53 -9.13 -13.05
C GLU A 67 -14.39 -10.10 -13.36
N MET A 68 -13.58 -9.82 -14.39
CA MET A 68 -12.43 -10.66 -14.72
C MET A 68 -11.43 -10.73 -13.56
N LEU A 69 -11.15 -9.60 -12.92
CA LEU A 69 -10.29 -9.55 -11.73
C LEU A 69 -10.85 -10.42 -10.60
N GLN A 70 -12.14 -10.31 -10.28
CA GLN A 70 -12.77 -11.17 -9.28
C GLN A 70 -12.73 -12.66 -9.64
N HIS A 71 -12.75 -12.99 -10.93
CA HIS A 71 -12.62 -14.36 -11.40
C HIS A 71 -11.20 -14.87 -11.18
N ILE A 72 -10.19 -14.18 -11.70
CA ILE A 72 -8.79 -14.63 -11.59
C ILE A 72 -8.34 -14.73 -10.13
N LEU A 73 -8.79 -13.83 -9.25
CA LEU A 73 -8.39 -13.83 -7.82
C LEU A 73 -8.79 -15.10 -7.07
N LYS A 74 -9.78 -15.87 -7.56
CA LYS A 74 -10.15 -17.18 -6.98
C LYS A 74 -9.07 -18.24 -7.14
N HIS A 75 -8.11 -18.00 -8.04
CA HIS A 75 -7.00 -18.90 -8.33
C HIS A 75 -5.70 -18.49 -7.62
N TYR A 76 -5.71 -17.39 -6.84
CA TYR A 76 -4.56 -16.93 -6.07
C TYR A 76 -4.60 -17.46 -4.64
N ASN A 77 -3.44 -17.80 -4.09
CA ASN A 77 -3.29 -18.04 -2.66
C ASN A 77 -3.08 -16.73 -1.88
N GLU A 78 -2.93 -16.82 -0.55
CA GLU A 78 -2.72 -15.67 0.33
C GLU A 78 -1.41 -14.90 0.08
N ASN A 79 -0.44 -15.50 -0.62
CA ASN A 79 0.84 -14.87 -0.95
C ASN A 79 0.86 -14.28 -2.37
N GLY A 80 -0.28 -14.28 -3.08
CA GLY A 80 -0.34 -13.76 -4.44
C GLY A 80 0.24 -14.71 -5.50
N THR A 81 0.33 -16.01 -5.23
CA THR A 81 0.71 -17.00 -6.25
C THR A 81 -0.54 -17.55 -6.95
N ALA A 82 -0.62 -17.39 -8.27
CA ALA A 82 -1.68 -17.95 -9.09
C ALA A 82 -1.47 -19.43 -9.42
N ASP A 83 -2.54 -20.22 -9.34
CA ASP A 83 -2.65 -21.53 -9.99
C ASP A 83 -3.08 -21.36 -11.45
N TYR A 84 -2.11 -21.23 -12.34
CA TYR A 84 -2.37 -21.12 -13.77
C TYR A 84 -2.99 -22.39 -14.36
N GLU A 85 -2.80 -23.59 -13.79
CA GLU A 85 -3.30 -24.82 -14.44
C GLU A 85 -4.83 -24.85 -14.50
N SER A 86 -5.50 -24.31 -13.48
CA SER A 86 -6.96 -24.28 -13.36
C SER A 86 -7.64 -23.14 -14.14
N MET A 87 -6.88 -22.25 -14.78
CA MET A 87 -7.40 -21.09 -15.51
C MET A 87 -7.65 -21.39 -17.01
N SER A 88 -8.68 -20.74 -17.57
CA SER A 88 -8.89 -20.58 -19.02
C SER A 88 -7.77 -19.77 -19.68
N PHE A 89 -7.73 -19.73 -21.02
CA PHE A 89 -6.68 -19.00 -21.74
C PHE A 89 -6.74 -17.49 -21.47
N GLU A 90 -7.95 -16.93 -21.44
CA GLU A 90 -8.22 -15.52 -21.18
C GLU A 90 -7.86 -15.13 -19.74
N GLU A 91 -8.23 -15.97 -18.76
CA GLU A 91 -7.85 -15.78 -17.36
C GLU A 91 -6.33 -15.80 -17.18
N LYS A 92 -5.62 -16.72 -17.84
CA LYS A 92 -4.14 -16.75 -17.82
C LYS A 92 -3.52 -15.48 -18.36
N ALA A 93 -4.04 -14.96 -19.48
CA ALA A 93 -3.53 -13.74 -20.08
C ALA A 93 -3.75 -12.53 -19.15
N PHE A 94 -4.92 -12.44 -18.53
CA PHE A 94 -5.24 -11.36 -17.60
C PHE A 94 -4.44 -11.48 -16.29
N ALA A 95 -4.35 -12.68 -15.71
CA ALA A 95 -3.54 -12.98 -14.52
C ALA A 95 -2.06 -12.65 -14.75
N HIS A 96 -1.51 -12.98 -15.92
CA HIS A 96 -0.14 -12.63 -16.25
C HIS A 96 0.10 -11.11 -16.23
N LEU A 97 -0.80 -10.31 -16.82
CA LEU A 97 -0.69 -8.85 -16.78
C LEU A 97 -0.83 -8.30 -15.36
N PHE A 98 -1.69 -8.90 -14.54
CA PHE A 98 -1.89 -8.53 -13.15
C PHE A 98 -0.64 -8.85 -12.30
N ASP A 99 -0.01 -10.00 -12.54
CA ASP A 99 1.25 -10.39 -11.92
C ASP A 99 2.38 -9.44 -12.31
N GLU A 100 2.52 -9.11 -13.60
CA GLU A 100 3.50 -8.13 -14.08
C GLU A 100 3.31 -6.78 -13.41
N LEU A 101 2.07 -6.30 -13.26
CA LEU A 101 1.76 -5.09 -12.50
C LEU A 101 2.24 -5.19 -11.05
N SER A 102 1.97 -6.32 -10.38
CA SER A 102 2.42 -6.55 -9.00
C SER A 102 3.94 -6.59 -8.84
N MET A 103 4.67 -6.93 -9.90
CA MET A 103 6.13 -7.00 -9.91
C MET A 103 6.80 -5.65 -10.17
N VAL A 104 6.20 -4.79 -11.00
CA VAL A 104 6.78 -3.48 -11.34
C VAL A 104 6.52 -2.41 -10.29
N ILE A 105 5.47 -2.56 -9.46
CA ILE A 105 5.19 -1.60 -8.39
C ILE A 105 6.22 -1.79 -7.27
N GLU A 106 6.97 -0.74 -6.98
CA GLU A 106 7.99 -0.77 -5.94
C GLU A 106 7.36 -0.70 -4.54
N ASP A 107 8.06 -1.25 -3.54
CA ASP A 107 7.60 -1.22 -2.14
C ASP A 107 7.35 0.21 -1.64
N TYR A 108 8.11 1.19 -2.15
CA TYR A 108 7.87 2.60 -1.86
C TYR A 108 6.51 3.04 -2.36
N GLU A 109 6.26 2.93 -3.66
CA GLU A 109 4.99 3.34 -4.27
C GLU A 109 3.80 2.64 -3.62
N LEU A 110 3.94 1.34 -3.36
CA LEU A 110 2.90 0.56 -2.72
C LEU A 110 2.57 1.07 -1.31
N PHE A 111 3.59 1.43 -0.54
CA PHE A 111 3.42 1.98 0.79
C PHE A 111 2.79 3.39 0.76
N ASP A 112 3.16 4.27 -0.18
CA ASP A 112 2.52 5.59 -0.36
C ASP A 112 1.02 5.42 -0.62
N MET A 113 0.68 4.53 -1.57
CA MET A 113 -0.69 4.26 -1.96
C MET A 113 -1.51 3.67 -0.81
N ASP A 114 -0.95 2.72 -0.04
CA ASP A 114 -1.65 2.12 1.09
C ASP A 114 -1.89 3.11 2.24
N ILE A 115 -0.93 4.00 2.50
CA ILE A 115 -1.07 5.09 3.48
C ILE A 115 -2.22 6.02 3.08
N ASP A 116 -2.28 6.42 1.81
CA ASP A 116 -3.37 7.25 1.29
C ASP A 116 -4.72 6.53 1.36
N TYR A 117 -4.76 5.25 0.97
CA TYR A 117 -5.95 4.39 1.10
C TYR A 117 -6.49 4.44 2.53
N TRP A 118 -5.63 4.20 3.53
CA TRP A 118 -6.05 4.23 4.93
C TRP A 118 -6.41 5.62 5.42
N ARG A 119 -5.69 6.67 5.01
CA ARG A 119 -6.06 8.06 5.35
C ARG A 119 -7.51 8.34 4.93
N PHE A 120 -7.86 7.98 3.70
CA PHE A 120 -9.21 8.18 3.17
C PHE A 120 -10.24 7.28 3.86
N LYS A 121 -9.94 5.99 4.02
CA LYS A 121 -10.83 5.04 4.66
C LYS A 121 -11.14 5.40 6.12
N LEU A 122 -10.18 6.00 6.81
CA LEU A 122 -10.34 6.51 8.18
C LEU A 122 -10.87 7.95 8.22
N ASN A 123 -11.03 8.60 7.06
CA ASN A 123 -11.49 9.98 6.93
C ASN A 123 -10.67 10.97 7.78
N ILE A 124 -9.34 10.87 7.71
CA ILE A 124 -8.42 11.72 8.48
C ILE A 124 -7.79 12.75 7.54
N ASP A 125 -8.03 14.04 7.79
CA ASP A 125 -7.50 15.11 6.94
C ASP A 125 -6.10 15.55 7.40
N LEU A 126 -5.10 15.35 6.54
CA LEU A 126 -3.70 15.82 6.70
C LEU A 126 -3.09 15.65 8.12
N PRO A 127 -3.20 14.46 8.75
CA PRO A 127 -2.59 14.21 10.07
C PRO A 127 -1.06 14.24 10.00
N HIS A 128 -0.40 14.48 11.14
CA HIS A 128 1.04 14.19 11.22
C HIS A 128 1.29 12.70 10.96
N PHE A 129 2.46 12.35 10.41
CA PHE A 129 2.75 10.97 9.98
C PHE A 129 2.59 9.97 11.12
N HIS A 130 3.12 10.28 12.31
CA HIS A 130 3.02 9.42 13.49
C HIS A 130 1.58 9.24 13.97
N GLU A 131 0.73 10.27 13.85
CA GLU A 131 -0.68 10.18 14.20
C GLU A 131 -1.41 9.28 13.22
N LEU A 132 -1.15 9.42 11.92
CA LEU A 132 -1.73 8.56 10.89
C LEU A 132 -1.40 7.09 11.13
N ILE A 133 -0.12 6.78 11.26
CA ILE A 133 0.34 5.40 11.52
C ILE A 133 -0.32 4.84 12.78
N SER A 134 -0.37 5.62 13.86
CA SER A 134 -1.00 5.17 15.12
C SER A 134 -2.50 4.87 14.92
N ARG A 135 -3.21 5.68 14.13
CA ARG A 135 -4.63 5.45 13.82
C ARG A 135 -4.86 4.21 12.97
N ILE A 136 -3.94 3.91 12.05
CA ILE A 136 -3.99 2.69 11.24
C ILE A 136 -3.72 1.47 12.12
N ASP A 137 -2.68 1.52 12.96
CA ASP A 137 -2.35 0.46 13.92
C ASP A 137 -3.54 0.19 14.87
N GLU A 138 -4.20 1.23 15.38
CA GLU A 138 -5.41 1.13 16.20
C GLU A 138 -6.58 0.48 15.43
N HIS A 139 -6.78 0.88 14.17
CA HIS A 139 -7.86 0.35 13.34
C HIS A 139 -7.66 -1.14 13.00
N LEU A 140 -6.43 -1.52 12.67
CA LEU A 140 -6.08 -2.90 12.30
C LEU A 140 -5.81 -3.78 13.52
N GLY A 141 -5.58 -3.18 14.69
CA GLY A 141 -5.22 -3.89 15.92
C GLY A 141 -3.82 -4.51 15.90
N SER A 142 -2.97 -4.09 14.96
CA SER A 142 -1.60 -4.58 14.77
C SER A 142 -0.76 -3.57 14.00
N SER A 143 0.57 -3.60 14.20
CA SER A 143 1.55 -2.88 13.39
C SER A 143 2.15 -3.71 12.25
N ASP A 144 1.81 -5.00 12.16
CA ASP A 144 2.43 -5.91 11.18
C ASP A 144 2.13 -5.49 9.75
N TRP A 145 1.01 -4.80 9.52
CA TRP A 145 0.58 -4.40 8.17
C TRP A 145 1.64 -3.62 7.40
N ARG A 146 2.49 -2.83 8.08
CA ARG A 146 3.54 -2.04 7.44
C ARG A 146 4.84 -2.81 7.17
N GLU A 147 4.96 -4.06 7.60
CA GLU A 147 6.18 -4.86 7.53
C GLU A 147 6.39 -5.56 6.17
N ILE A 148 6.35 -4.78 5.09
CA ILE A 148 6.42 -5.30 3.72
C ILE A 148 7.82 -5.66 3.27
N CYS A 149 8.86 -5.14 3.92
CA CYS A 149 10.24 -5.44 3.55
C CYS A 149 10.77 -6.66 4.31
N TYR A 150 11.48 -7.53 3.58
CA TYR A 150 12.14 -8.71 4.16
C TYR A 150 13.22 -8.33 5.19
N LEU A 151 13.97 -7.24 4.96
CA LEU A 151 15.02 -6.75 5.85
C LEU A 151 14.52 -5.57 6.68
N GLN A 152 14.82 -5.59 7.99
CA GLN A 152 14.52 -4.47 8.90
C GLN A 152 15.17 -3.16 8.45
N GLU A 153 16.43 -3.18 8.00
CA GLU A 153 17.13 -1.97 7.55
C GLU A 153 16.42 -1.31 6.35
N THR A 154 15.90 -2.13 5.43
CA THR A 154 15.11 -1.65 4.29
C THR A 154 13.77 -1.09 4.75
N GLN A 155 13.11 -1.76 5.69
CA GLN A 155 11.86 -1.28 6.30
C GLN A 155 12.07 0.08 6.99
N ASP A 156 13.13 0.24 7.76
CA ASP A 156 13.42 1.48 8.48
C ASP A 156 13.74 2.62 7.51
N TYR A 157 14.50 2.34 6.45
CA TYR A 157 14.79 3.30 5.38
C TYR A 157 13.52 3.74 4.66
N LEU A 158 12.64 2.79 4.33
CA LEU A 158 11.34 3.04 3.70
C LEU A 158 10.51 4.00 4.56
N ILE A 159 10.31 3.68 5.85
CA ILE A 159 9.50 4.49 6.76
C ILE A 159 10.11 5.88 6.98
N GLY A 160 11.45 5.97 7.13
CA GLY A 160 12.14 7.25 7.28
C GLY A 160 11.96 8.16 6.07
N SER A 161 12.15 7.62 4.87
CA SER A 161 11.97 8.35 3.61
C SER A 161 10.52 8.82 3.42
N PHE A 162 9.55 7.99 3.84
CA PHE A 162 8.14 8.37 3.80
C PHE A 162 7.76 9.46 4.77
N LEU A 163 8.25 9.39 6.00
CA LEU A 163 7.98 10.40 7.02
C LEU A 163 8.38 11.79 6.52
N GLU A 164 9.57 11.92 5.94
CA GLU A 164 10.07 13.20 5.40
C GLU A 164 9.20 13.71 4.25
N ASN A 165 8.83 12.83 3.31
CA ASN A 165 7.99 13.20 2.17
C ASN A 165 6.57 13.61 2.64
N TRP A 166 5.97 12.83 3.55
CA TRP A 166 4.64 13.09 4.09
C TRP A 166 4.56 14.45 4.79
N GLU A 167 5.47 14.75 5.71
CA GLU A 167 5.44 16.01 6.45
C GLU A 167 5.67 17.22 5.53
N THR A 168 6.46 17.05 4.48
CA THR A 168 6.65 18.06 3.43
C THR A 168 5.34 18.28 2.65
N LYS A 169 4.75 17.22 2.08
CA LYS A 169 3.46 17.26 1.36
C LYS A 169 2.36 17.90 2.21
N ARG A 170 2.26 17.47 3.47
CA ARG A 170 1.31 17.99 4.46
C ARG A 170 1.50 19.48 4.70
N ALA A 171 2.74 19.93 4.95
CA ALA A 171 3.02 21.34 5.20
C ALA A 171 2.63 22.21 3.98
N ASP A 172 2.95 21.76 2.77
CA ASP A 172 2.59 22.45 1.54
C ASP A 172 1.07 22.51 1.33
N ALA A 173 0.37 21.40 1.56
CA ALA A 173 -1.09 21.35 1.48
C ALA A 173 -1.76 22.31 2.48
N LEU A 174 -1.27 22.37 3.72
CA LEU A 174 -1.77 23.30 4.73
C LEU A 174 -1.46 24.77 4.37
N GLN A 175 -0.30 25.05 3.77
CA GLN A 175 0.02 26.39 3.28
C GLN A 175 -0.88 26.82 2.11
N ARG A 176 -1.21 25.90 1.20
CA ARG A 176 -2.17 26.17 0.12
C ARG A 176 -3.56 26.42 0.68
N ARG A 177 -4.02 25.60 1.62
CA ARG A 177 -5.32 25.78 2.30
C ARG A 177 -5.41 27.09 3.07
N ALA A 178 -4.31 27.57 3.64
CA ALA A 178 -4.28 28.89 4.29
C ALA A 178 -4.46 30.06 3.30
N LYS A 179 -4.13 29.86 2.02
CA LYS A 179 -4.30 30.87 0.95
C LYS A 179 -5.63 30.71 0.21
N ASP A 180 -6.13 29.48 0.13
CA ASP A 180 -7.37 29.09 -0.51
C ASP A 180 -8.13 28.15 0.44
N PRO A 181 -9.07 28.66 1.25
CA PRO A 181 -9.79 27.85 2.24
C PRO A 181 -10.57 26.68 1.64
N ASP A 182 -10.92 26.74 0.36
CA ASP A 182 -11.65 25.71 -0.36
C ASP A 182 -10.70 24.66 -0.98
N PHE A 183 -9.38 24.78 -0.78
CA PHE A 183 -8.40 23.81 -1.24
C PHE A 183 -8.55 22.46 -0.52
N GLU A 184 -8.96 21.46 -1.30
CA GLU A 184 -8.99 20.06 -0.92
C GLU A 184 -7.74 19.35 -1.44
N TYR A 185 -6.94 18.76 -0.53
CA TYR A 185 -5.78 17.98 -0.93
C TYR A 185 -6.23 16.64 -1.51
N LYS A 186 -5.77 16.33 -2.73
CA LYS A 186 -6.02 15.03 -3.36
C LYS A 186 -4.68 14.43 -3.79
N PRO A 187 -4.35 13.19 -3.40
CA PRO A 187 -3.02 12.62 -3.60
C PRO A 187 -2.65 12.40 -5.06
N TRP A 188 -3.62 12.30 -5.98
CA TRP A 188 -3.30 12.29 -7.41
C TRP A 188 -2.72 13.62 -7.91
N MET A 189 -2.91 14.75 -7.22
CA MET A 189 -2.36 16.05 -7.64
C MET A 189 -0.83 16.08 -7.66
N ASP A 190 -0.16 15.13 -7.01
CA ASP A 190 1.30 15.05 -6.90
C ASP A 190 1.92 13.95 -7.80
N ARG A 191 1.11 13.23 -8.60
CA ARG A 191 1.66 12.30 -9.59
C ARG A 191 2.34 13.10 -10.71
N PRO A 192 3.63 12.86 -11.02
CA PRO A 192 4.38 13.64 -12.03
C PRO A 192 3.68 13.64 -13.41
N ASP A 193 2.83 12.65 -13.66
CA ASP A 193 2.14 12.41 -14.93
C ASP A 193 0.91 13.31 -15.12
N ASN A 194 0.39 13.94 -14.05
CA ASN A 194 -0.80 14.79 -14.13
C ASN A 194 -0.54 16.17 -14.75
N HIS A 195 0.69 16.44 -15.19
CA HIS A 195 1.03 17.56 -16.07
C HIS A 195 0.92 17.22 -17.57
N ILE A 196 0.57 15.98 -17.95
CA ILE A 196 0.41 15.55 -19.36
C ILE A 196 -1.05 15.25 -19.70
N VAL A 197 -2.00 16.10 -19.27
CA VAL A 197 -3.30 16.20 -19.95
C VAL A 197 -3.60 17.67 -20.19
N GLY A 198 -2.77 18.29 -21.02
CA GLY A 198 -2.83 19.71 -21.29
C GLY A 198 -2.19 20.04 -22.62
N LYS A 199 -2.96 19.81 -23.69
CA LYS A 199 -2.77 20.20 -25.11
C LYS A 199 -2.25 19.09 -26.03
N ALA A 200 -3.20 18.31 -26.54
CA ALA A 200 -3.17 17.89 -27.94
C ALA A 200 -3.77 19.03 -28.80
N PRO A 201 -3.36 19.18 -30.08
CA PRO A 201 -3.35 20.42 -30.86
C PRO A 201 -4.71 21.07 -31.16
#